data_AF-A0A9C7PYB7-F1
#
_entry.id   AF-A0A9C7PYB7-F1
#
_cell.length_a   1.000
_cell.length_b   1.000
_cell.length_c   1.000
_cell.angle_alpha   90.00
_cell.angle_beta   90.00
_cell.angle_gamma   90.00
#
_symmetry.space_group_name_H-M   'P 1'
#
loop_
_entity.id
_entity.type
_entity.pdbx_description
1 polymer ?
#
loop_
_entity_poly.entity_id
_entity_poly.type
_entity_poly.pdbx_seq_one_letter_code
_entity_poly.pdbx_strand_id
1 'polypeptide(L)'
;MQEEHKQLSKVQEHEIPVLEPQEEKNQVYIYPEKFPERDLDKALQQELQNASELDPVLDAWYHTEDSDQSSSDVVELADQSTSHSSEEDECRRCRGLLEDKTYSSVDEALRDAAVFHHFGFEEELKRANLDIYGRIASVNFLRKLVYKEFLSAEETVKKWRDYIHNLGRGLIHLDTHLLQSYFRDDPLLQFAADYFIEEDWVD
;
A
#
# COMPACT_ATOMS: atom_id res chain seq x y z
N MET A 1 69.19 6.68 -14.67
CA MET A 1 69.35 6.79 -16.13
C MET A 1 68.47 5.70 -16.73
N GLN A 2 67.15 5.92 -16.85
CA GLN A 2 66.43 6.53 -17.97
C GLN A 2 66.65 5.82 -19.31
N GLU A 3 65.58 5.18 -19.80
CA GLU A 3 65.09 4.99 -21.19
C GLU A 3 64.18 3.73 -21.20
N GLU A 4 62.90 3.87 -20.85
CA GLU A 4 61.76 4.09 -21.77
C GLU A 4 61.62 3.04 -22.89
N HIS A 5 60.94 1.93 -22.58
CA HIS A 5 60.33 1.06 -23.58
C HIS A 5 58.79 1.14 -23.46
N LYS A 6 58.22 2.11 -24.18
CA LYS A 6 56.77 2.32 -24.30
C LYS A 6 56.28 1.61 -25.57
N GLN A 7 55.97 0.32 -25.48
CA GLN A 7 55.22 -0.39 -26.52
C GLN A 7 53.72 -0.14 -26.32
N LEU A 8 53.20 0.86 -27.02
CA LEU A 8 51.77 1.10 -27.19
C LEU A 8 51.22 0.09 -28.21
N SER A 9 50.65 -1.00 -27.70
CA SER A 9 49.88 -1.96 -28.49
C SER A 9 48.59 -1.31 -29.00
N LYS A 10 48.46 -1.30 -30.33
CA LYS A 10 47.22 -1.06 -31.08
C LYS A 10 46.07 -1.86 -30.48
N VAL A 11 45.04 -1.17 -30.00
CA VAL A 11 43.70 -1.74 -29.84
C VAL A 11 42.77 -0.95 -30.75
N GLN A 12 42.04 -1.70 -31.56
CA GLN A 12 41.19 -1.26 -32.65
C GLN A 12 40.07 -0.35 -32.15
N GLU A 13 39.91 0.80 -32.80
CA GLU A 13 38.69 1.59 -32.76
C GLU A 13 37.56 0.72 -33.36
N HIS A 14 36.72 0.16 -32.49
CA HIS A 14 35.40 -0.32 -32.91
C HIS A 14 34.52 0.92 -33.04
N GLU A 15 34.24 1.31 -34.28
CA GLU A 15 33.19 2.26 -34.62
C GLU A 15 31.86 1.73 -34.07
N ILE A 16 31.34 2.38 -33.03
CA ILE A 16 29.97 2.19 -32.56
C ILE A 16 29.09 2.94 -33.56
N PRO A 17 28.15 2.29 -34.27
CA PRO A 17 27.21 3.02 -35.10
C PRO A 17 26.33 3.90 -34.19
N VAL A 18 26.43 5.21 -34.38
CA VAL A 18 25.56 6.22 -33.79
C VAL A 18 24.15 5.96 -34.32
N LEU A 19 23.29 5.39 -33.49
CA LEU A 19 21.85 5.34 -33.74
C LEU A 19 21.31 6.77 -33.59
N GLU A 20 20.82 7.33 -34.71
CA GLU A 20 20.06 8.57 -34.70
C GLU A 20 18.87 8.45 -33.74
N PRO A 21 18.57 9.47 -32.92
CA PRO A 21 17.41 9.45 -32.06
C PRO A 21 16.14 9.38 -32.91
N GLN A 22 15.37 8.30 -32.77
CA GLN A 22 14.05 8.20 -33.37
C GLN A 22 13.15 9.27 -32.74
N GLU A 23 12.61 10.15 -33.58
CA GLU A 23 11.54 11.07 -33.19
C GLU A 23 10.33 10.27 -32.69
N GLU A 24 10.15 10.23 -31.37
CA GLU A 24 8.88 9.83 -30.78
C GLU A 24 7.82 10.83 -31.26
N LYS A 25 6.94 10.34 -32.14
CA LYS A 25 5.73 11.08 -32.54
C LYS A 25 4.89 11.32 -31.30
N ASN A 26 4.96 12.52 -30.74
CA ASN A 26 4.00 13.03 -29.76
C ASN A 26 2.59 12.93 -30.35
N GLN A 27 1.84 11.90 -29.98
CA GLN A 27 0.39 11.85 -30.20
C GLN A 27 -0.24 12.84 -29.23
N VAL A 28 -0.59 14.02 -29.75
CA VAL A 28 -1.45 14.97 -29.04
C VAL A 28 -2.87 14.41 -29.05
N TYR A 29 -3.33 13.91 -27.91
CA TYR A 29 -4.73 13.53 -27.72
C TYR A 29 -5.56 14.79 -27.48
N ILE A 30 -6.30 15.23 -28.49
CA ILE A 30 -7.30 16.29 -28.35
C ILE A 30 -8.59 15.62 -27.85
N TYR A 31 -8.93 15.85 -26.58
CA TYR A 31 -10.23 15.46 -26.05
C TYR A 31 -11.33 16.38 -26.59
N PRO A 32 -12.47 15.84 -27.04
CA PRO A 32 -13.60 16.66 -27.46
C PRO A 32 -14.19 17.41 -26.25
N GLU A 33 -14.32 18.72 -26.37
CA GLU A 33 -14.70 19.66 -25.30
C GLU A 33 -16.17 19.54 -24.85
N LYS A 34 -16.97 18.63 -25.43
CA LYS A 34 -18.37 18.39 -25.05
C LYS A 34 -18.70 16.90 -25.12
N PHE A 35 -18.90 16.30 -23.96
CA PHE A 35 -19.51 14.97 -23.83
C PHE A 35 -21.03 15.09 -24.05
N PRO A 36 -21.64 14.27 -24.94
CA PRO A 36 -23.09 14.21 -25.04
C PRO A 36 -23.66 13.45 -23.83
N GLU A 37 -24.03 14.17 -22.78
CA GLU A 37 -24.55 13.62 -21.51
C GLU A 37 -25.89 12.86 -21.64
N ARG A 38 -26.56 12.88 -22.80
CA ARG A 38 -27.95 12.40 -22.91
C ARG A 38 -28.12 10.91 -23.21
N ASP A 39 -27.09 10.23 -23.71
CA ASP A 39 -27.20 8.81 -24.08
C ASP A 39 -26.59 7.87 -23.02
N LEU A 40 -25.80 8.41 -22.08
CA LEU A 40 -25.15 7.64 -21.01
C LEU A 40 -26.15 7.21 -19.92
N ASP A 41 -27.13 8.06 -19.62
CA ASP A 41 -28.09 7.84 -18.53
C ASP A 41 -29.01 6.64 -18.78
N LYS A 42 -29.35 6.34 -20.04
CA LYS A 42 -30.25 5.22 -20.37
C LYS A 42 -29.56 3.87 -20.29
N ALA A 43 -28.30 3.78 -20.71
CA ALA A 43 -27.52 2.54 -20.61
C ALA A 43 -27.25 2.19 -19.14
N LEU A 44 -26.91 3.19 -18.33
CA LEU A 44 -26.66 3.01 -16.89
C LEU A 44 -27.94 2.62 -16.13
N GLN A 45 -29.09 3.23 -16.45
CA GLN A 45 -30.37 2.86 -15.84
C GLN A 45 -30.81 1.43 -16.19
N GLN A 46 -30.54 0.98 -17.42
CA GLN A 46 -30.90 -0.37 -17.83
C GLN A 46 -29.98 -1.43 -17.19
N GLU A 47 -28.70 -1.11 -16.98
CA GLU A 47 -27.76 -1.95 -16.26
C GLU A 47 -28.12 -2.04 -14.76
N LEU A 48 -28.54 -0.94 -14.14
CA LEU A 48 -29.07 -0.91 -12.76
C LEU A 48 -30.36 -1.72 -12.60
N GLN A 49 -31.28 -1.68 -13.58
CA GLN A 49 -32.48 -2.51 -13.54
C GLN A 49 -32.14 -4.00 -13.67
N ASN A 50 -31.18 -4.38 -14.51
CA ASN A 50 -30.74 -5.77 -14.63
C ASN A 50 -30.01 -6.26 -13.37
N ALA A 51 -29.28 -5.37 -12.66
CA ALA A 51 -28.63 -5.69 -11.40
C ALA A 51 -29.62 -5.90 -10.23
N SER A 52 -30.84 -5.36 -10.34
CA SER A 52 -31.90 -5.53 -9.34
C SER A 52 -32.57 -6.91 -9.35
N GLU A 53 -32.34 -7.74 -10.37
CA GLU A 53 -32.93 -9.09 -10.48
C GLU A 53 -31.96 -10.22 -10.07
N LEU A 54 -30.78 -9.90 -9.54
CA LEU A 54 -29.80 -10.89 -9.08
C LEU A 54 -29.72 -10.95 -7.55
N ASP A 55 -30.34 -12.03 -7.06
CA ASP A 55 -29.99 -12.86 -5.91
C ASP A 55 -30.93 -12.80 -4.68
N PRO A 56 -31.92 -13.71 -4.57
CA PRO A 56 -32.77 -13.85 -3.38
C PRO A 56 -32.00 -14.30 -2.12
N VAL A 57 -30.69 -14.57 -2.21
CA VAL A 57 -29.85 -14.86 -1.04
C VAL A 57 -29.55 -13.60 -0.22
N LEU A 58 -29.56 -12.40 -0.83
CA LEU A 58 -29.28 -11.14 -0.11
C LEU A 58 -30.45 -10.63 0.74
N ASP A 59 -31.69 -10.99 0.39
CA ASP A 59 -32.90 -10.58 1.13
C ASP A 59 -33.07 -11.35 2.45
N ALA A 60 -32.46 -12.54 2.56
CA ALA A 60 -32.47 -13.34 3.79
C ALA A 60 -31.57 -12.78 4.91
N TRP A 61 -30.64 -11.87 4.60
CA TRP A 61 -29.71 -11.29 5.58
C TRP A 61 -30.23 -9.99 6.22
N TYR A 62 -31.32 -9.41 5.69
CA TYR A 62 -31.94 -8.18 6.23
C TYR A 62 -33.17 -8.44 7.12
N HIS A 63 -33.55 -9.70 7.36
CA HIS A 63 -34.77 -10.06 8.11
C HIS A 63 -34.54 -10.94 9.35
N THR A 64 -33.36 -10.91 9.96
CA THR A 64 -33.11 -11.62 11.23
C THR A 64 -33.04 -10.71 12.45
N GLU A 65 -33.82 -9.64 12.53
CA GLU A 65 -34.09 -8.96 13.81
C GLU A 65 -35.55 -8.47 13.82
N ASP A 66 -36.44 -9.34 14.34
CA ASP A 66 -37.56 -9.00 15.23
C ASP A 66 -38.54 -10.18 15.33
N SER A 67 -38.42 -10.96 16.40
CA SER A 67 -39.55 -11.70 16.96
C SER A 67 -39.36 -11.85 18.47
N ASP A 68 -40.07 -10.99 19.19
CA ASP A 68 -40.26 -10.97 20.64
C ASP A 68 -40.56 -12.34 21.27
N GLN A 69 -40.03 -12.60 22.48
CA GLN A 69 -40.84 -13.06 23.63
C GLN A 69 -40.04 -13.16 24.96
N SER A 70 -40.20 -12.13 25.80
CA SER A 70 -40.58 -12.15 27.23
C SER A 70 -40.13 -13.32 28.14
N SER A 71 -39.31 -13.02 29.17
CA SER A 71 -39.47 -13.61 30.52
C SER A 71 -38.78 -12.78 31.61
N SER A 72 -39.63 -12.26 32.50
CA SER A 72 -39.40 -11.53 33.75
C SER A 72 -38.57 -12.25 34.83
N ASP A 73 -37.80 -11.45 35.57
CA ASP A 73 -37.56 -11.46 37.03
C ASP A 73 -36.51 -12.37 37.72
N VAL A 74 -35.78 -11.72 38.66
CA VAL A 74 -34.97 -12.20 39.81
C VAL A 74 -33.63 -12.91 39.47
N VAL A 75 -32.43 -12.62 40.00
CA VAL A 75 -32.02 -12.26 41.37
C VAL A 75 -30.63 -11.56 41.35
N GLU A 76 -30.49 -10.51 42.14
CA GLU A 76 -29.22 -9.98 42.66
C GLU A 76 -28.59 -11.03 43.61
N LEU A 77 -27.29 -11.36 43.49
CA LEU A 77 -26.39 -11.64 44.63
C LEU A 77 -24.94 -11.99 44.18
N ALA A 78 -24.02 -11.18 44.72
CA ALA A 78 -22.68 -11.53 45.20
C ALA A 78 -21.57 -11.93 44.20
N ASP A 79 -20.75 -10.92 43.89
CA ASP A 79 -19.29 -10.89 44.09
C ASP A 79 -18.53 -12.22 44.01
N GLN A 80 -18.00 -12.52 42.83
CA GLN A 80 -16.85 -13.40 42.64
C GLN A 80 -16.10 -12.97 41.37
N SER A 81 -15.07 -12.15 41.59
CA SER A 81 -13.75 -12.29 40.94
C SER A 81 -13.78 -12.69 39.46
N THR A 82 -14.43 -11.91 38.61
CA THR A 82 -14.25 -12.04 37.17
C THR A 82 -13.13 -11.11 36.77
N SER A 83 -11.88 -11.61 36.86
CA SER A 83 -10.84 -11.14 35.96
C SER A 83 -11.37 -11.38 34.55
N HIS A 84 -11.99 -10.35 33.98
CA HIS A 84 -12.11 -10.22 32.53
C HIS A 84 -10.70 -9.96 32.00
N SER A 85 -9.89 -11.02 32.03
CA SER A 85 -8.84 -11.21 31.04
C SER A 85 -9.60 -11.23 29.72
N SER A 86 -9.59 -10.11 29.02
CA SER A 86 -10.12 -9.96 27.68
C SER A 86 -9.57 -11.11 26.83
N GLU A 87 -10.45 -12.07 26.58
CA GLU A 87 -10.28 -13.06 25.54
C GLU A 87 -10.11 -12.29 24.23
N GLU A 88 -9.10 -12.69 23.46
CA GLU A 88 -8.93 -12.35 22.05
C GLU A 88 -8.34 -10.97 21.74
N ASP A 89 -7.07 -10.77 22.13
CA ASP A 89 -6.11 -10.21 21.18
C ASP A 89 -6.06 -11.18 19.99
N GLU A 90 -7.02 -11.05 19.07
CA GLU A 90 -6.88 -11.63 17.73
C GLU A 90 -5.53 -11.13 17.23
N CYS A 91 -4.52 -12.01 17.25
CA CYS A 91 -3.23 -11.75 16.61
C CYS A 91 -3.52 -11.36 15.16
N ARG A 92 -3.60 -10.05 14.90
CA ARG A 92 -3.86 -9.52 13.57
C ARG A 92 -2.65 -9.87 12.73
N ARG A 93 -2.78 -10.98 12.00
CA ARG A 93 -1.74 -11.50 11.14
C ARG A 93 -1.28 -10.39 10.21
N CYS A 94 0.02 -10.08 10.27
CA CYS A 94 0.61 -9.01 9.50
C CYS A 94 1.35 -9.60 8.30
N ARG A 95 1.05 -9.13 7.10
CA ARG A 95 1.82 -9.50 5.90
C ARG A 95 3.17 -8.77 5.87
N GLY A 96 4.21 -9.46 5.45
CA GLY A 96 5.59 -8.97 5.36
C GLY A 96 5.78 -7.78 4.43
N LEU A 97 6.75 -6.92 4.73
CA LEU A 97 6.99 -5.72 3.92
C LEU A 97 7.60 -6.00 2.55
N LEU A 98 8.47 -7.02 2.46
CA LEU A 98 9.32 -7.26 1.28
C LEU A 98 9.13 -8.64 0.65
N GLU A 99 8.43 -9.54 1.33
CA GLU A 99 8.23 -10.93 0.91
C GLU A 99 6.80 -11.37 1.24
N ASP A 100 6.30 -12.37 0.51
CA ASP A 100 5.01 -13.02 0.81
C ASP A 100 5.13 -13.97 2.00
N LYS A 101 5.40 -13.37 3.16
CA LYS A 101 5.41 -14.01 4.47
C LYS A 101 4.35 -13.37 5.35
N THR A 102 3.82 -14.16 6.29
CA THR A 102 2.85 -13.68 7.27
C THR A 102 3.44 -13.84 8.66
N TYR A 103 3.31 -12.80 9.47
CA TYR A 103 3.87 -12.68 10.81
C TYR A 103 2.75 -12.54 11.83
N SER A 104 3.07 -12.80 13.09
CA SER A 104 2.13 -12.69 14.20
C SER A 104 1.83 -11.24 14.59
N SER A 105 2.76 -10.32 14.30
CA SER A 105 2.63 -8.88 14.60
C SER A 105 3.35 -7.99 13.58
N VAL A 106 3.08 -6.68 13.65
CA VAL A 106 3.80 -5.65 12.89
C VAL A 106 5.28 -5.62 13.26
N ASP A 107 5.60 -5.65 14.56
CA ASP A 107 6.98 -5.60 15.05
C ASP A 107 7.84 -6.75 14.51
N GLU A 108 7.25 -7.94 14.39
CA GLU A 108 7.93 -9.12 13.85
C GLU A 108 8.23 -8.92 12.35
N ALA A 109 7.27 -8.40 11.58
CA ALA A 109 7.45 -8.09 10.16
C ALA A 109 8.51 -7.00 9.93
N LEU A 110 8.53 -5.95 10.76
CA LEU A 110 9.53 -4.88 10.70
C LEU A 110 10.93 -5.39 11.06
N ARG A 111 11.03 -6.23 12.10
CA ARG A 111 12.31 -6.83 12.51
C ARG A 111 12.89 -7.74 11.44
N ASP A 112 12.06 -8.58 10.83
CA ASP A 112 12.49 -9.47 9.75
C ASP A 112 13.07 -8.66 8.57
N ALA A 113 12.37 -7.61 8.15
CA ALA A 113 12.85 -6.70 7.11
C ALA A 113 14.18 -6.01 7.46
N ALA A 114 14.34 -5.57 8.71
CA ALA A 114 15.57 -4.95 9.18
C ALA A 114 16.75 -5.93 9.23
N VAL A 115 16.53 -7.16 9.73
CA VAL A 115 17.59 -8.15 9.96
C VAL A 115 18.03 -8.81 8.65
N PHE A 116 17.09 -9.25 7.82
CA PHE A 116 17.41 -10.04 6.62
C PHE A 116 17.65 -9.18 5.37
N HIS A 117 17.05 -7.99 5.31
CA HIS A 117 17.12 -7.14 4.12
C HIS A 117 17.74 -5.76 4.37
N HIS A 118 18.23 -5.49 5.59
CA HIS A 118 18.78 -4.19 5.98
C HIS A 118 17.83 -3.03 5.65
N PHE A 119 16.53 -3.28 5.84
CA PHE A 119 15.46 -2.33 5.54
C PHE A 119 14.85 -1.78 6.82
N GLY A 120 15.31 -0.58 7.20
CA GLY A 120 14.83 0.15 8.38
C GLY A 120 13.61 1.00 8.04
N PHE A 121 12.46 0.37 7.83
CA PHE A 121 11.24 1.04 7.37
C PHE A 121 10.89 2.30 8.18
N GLU A 122 10.94 2.21 9.51
CA GLU A 122 10.64 3.32 10.41
C GLU A 122 11.60 4.50 10.26
N GLU A 123 12.91 4.21 10.24
CA GLU A 123 13.95 5.23 10.09
C GLU A 123 13.89 5.91 8.72
N GLU A 124 13.54 5.15 7.68
CA GLU A 124 13.40 5.66 6.32
C GLU A 124 12.14 6.54 6.17
N LEU A 125 11.03 6.19 6.82
CA LEU A 125 9.85 7.05 6.90
C LEU A 125 10.13 8.34 7.69
N LYS A 126 10.82 8.26 8.84
CA LYS A 126 11.29 9.43 9.61
C LYS A 126 12.10 10.37 8.72
N ARG A 127 13.07 9.81 8.00
CA ARG A 127 13.97 10.57 7.13
C ARG A 127 13.24 11.22 5.95
N ALA A 128 12.21 10.58 5.41
CA ALA A 128 11.42 11.10 4.31
C ALA A 128 10.44 12.20 4.74
N ASN A 129 10.13 12.33 6.04
CA ASN A 129 9.25 13.35 6.62
C ASN A 129 7.89 13.42 5.89
N LEU A 130 7.27 12.26 5.67
CA LEU A 130 6.00 12.15 4.96
C LEU A 130 4.82 12.46 5.91
N ASP A 131 3.79 13.12 5.37
CA ASP A 131 2.51 13.27 6.05
C ASP A 131 1.78 11.91 6.18
N ILE A 132 0.64 11.91 6.88
CA ILE A 132 -0.12 10.67 7.11
C ILE A 132 -0.49 9.94 5.81
N TYR A 133 -0.85 10.70 4.77
CA TYR A 133 -1.24 10.14 3.48
C TYR A 133 -0.03 9.59 2.70
N GLY A 134 1.11 10.28 2.73
CA GLY A 134 2.35 9.79 2.16
C GLY A 134 2.84 8.52 2.84
N ARG A 135 2.67 8.41 4.16
CA ARG A 135 2.97 7.18 4.93
C ARG A 135 2.07 6.02 4.54
N ILE A 136 0.75 6.24 4.47
CA ILE A 136 -0.21 5.24 3.97
C ILE A 136 0.14 4.79 2.55
N ALA A 137 0.38 5.75 1.65
CA ALA A 137 0.74 5.46 0.27
C ALA A 137 2.07 4.71 0.17
N SER A 138 3.03 4.96 1.05
CA SER A 138 4.31 4.23 1.07
C SER A 138 4.12 2.74 1.37
N VAL A 139 3.22 2.38 2.29
CA VAL A 139 2.92 0.98 2.63
C VAL A 139 2.21 0.32 1.46
N ASN A 140 1.18 0.96 0.91
CA ASN A 140 0.46 0.42 -0.25
C ASN A 140 1.37 0.33 -1.48
N PHE A 141 2.33 1.23 -1.64
CA PHE A 141 3.35 1.09 -2.67
C PHE A 141 4.20 -0.17 -2.47
N LEU A 142 4.67 -0.45 -1.25
CA LEU A 142 5.33 -1.75 -0.96
C LEU A 142 4.42 -2.92 -1.32
N ARG A 143 3.14 -2.88 -0.92
CA ARG A 143 2.18 -3.95 -1.23
C ARG A 143 2.04 -4.17 -2.73
N LYS A 144 1.98 -3.09 -3.51
CA LYS A 144 1.95 -3.16 -4.98
C LYS A 144 3.21 -3.84 -5.53
N LEU A 145 4.39 -3.41 -5.09
CA LEU A 145 5.66 -3.95 -5.58
C LEU A 145 5.80 -5.46 -5.27
N VAL A 146 5.43 -5.88 -4.06
CA VAL A 146 5.57 -7.29 -3.61
C VAL A 146 4.46 -8.18 -4.18
N TYR A 147 3.19 -7.76 -4.09
CA TYR A 147 2.04 -8.66 -4.35
C TYR A 147 1.36 -8.46 -5.70
N LYS A 148 1.65 -7.36 -6.41
CA LYS A 148 1.14 -7.12 -7.76
C LYS A 148 2.24 -7.22 -8.81
N GLU A 149 3.41 -6.66 -8.53
CA GLU A 149 4.55 -6.69 -9.44
C GLU A 149 5.52 -7.86 -9.18
N PHE A 150 5.39 -8.57 -8.04
CA PHE A 150 6.19 -9.75 -7.67
C PHE A 150 7.71 -9.49 -7.74
N LEU A 151 8.13 -8.30 -7.32
CA LEU A 151 9.54 -7.92 -7.32
C LEU A 151 10.31 -8.63 -6.21
N SER A 152 11.62 -8.78 -6.41
CA SER A 152 12.51 -9.23 -5.34
C SER A 152 12.58 -8.19 -4.21
N ALA A 153 13.02 -8.62 -3.02
CA ALA A 153 13.20 -7.72 -1.88
C ALA A 153 14.14 -6.55 -2.21
N GLU A 154 15.25 -6.82 -2.92
CA GLU A 154 16.23 -5.81 -3.31
C GLU A 154 15.63 -4.76 -4.26
N GLU A 155 14.92 -5.21 -5.30
CA GLU A 155 14.26 -4.31 -6.26
C GLU A 155 13.13 -3.51 -5.60
N THR A 156 12.37 -4.14 -4.71
CA THR A 156 11.30 -3.51 -3.94
C THR A 156 11.84 -2.38 -3.10
N VAL A 157 12.88 -2.65 -2.29
CA VAL A 157 13.52 -1.64 -1.44
C VAL A 157 14.04 -0.47 -2.27
N LYS A 158 14.70 -0.75 -3.40
CA LYS A 158 15.22 0.29 -4.29
C LYS A 158 14.11 1.20 -4.82
N LYS A 159 13.09 0.62 -5.46
CA LYS A 159 11.97 1.39 -6.02
C LYS A 159 11.22 2.16 -4.94
N TRP A 160 11.02 1.54 -3.77
CA TRP A 160 10.34 2.17 -2.66
C TRP A 160 11.11 3.37 -2.12
N ARG A 161 12.43 3.24 -1.90
CA ARG A 161 13.31 4.34 -1.49
C ARG A 161 13.26 5.52 -2.46
N ASP A 162 13.30 5.23 -3.76
CA ASP A 162 13.19 6.27 -4.79
C ASP A 162 11.83 6.97 -4.70
N TYR A 163 10.74 6.23 -4.52
CA TYR A 163 9.40 6.80 -4.36
C TYR A 163 9.28 7.70 -3.13
N ILE A 164 9.62 7.20 -1.92
CA ILE A 164 9.46 7.98 -0.68
C ILE A 164 10.38 9.20 -0.64
N HIS A 165 11.58 9.10 -1.22
CA HIS A 165 12.52 10.22 -1.31
C HIS A 165 11.99 11.33 -2.22
N ASN A 166 11.48 10.96 -3.39
CA ASN A 166 10.89 11.92 -4.32
C ASN A 166 9.61 12.53 -3.76
N LEU A 167 8.79 11.74 -3.06
CA LEU A 167 7.55 12.20 -2.43
C LEU A 167 7.85 13.19 -1.29
N GLY A 168 8.78 12.86 -0.40
CA GLY A 168 9.18 13.73 0.72
C GLY A 168 9.85 15.03 0.28
N ARG A 169 10.45 15.06 -0.91
CA ARG A 169 11.00 16.28 -1.52
C ARG A 169 9.98 17.09 -2.33
N GLY A 170 8.75 16.61 -2.48
CA GLY A 170 7.74 17.22 -3.33
C GLY A 170 8.09 17.19 -4.83
N LEU A 171 8.96 16.27 -5.26
CA LEU A 171 9.35 16.09 -6.66
C LEU A 171 8.30 15.31 -7.46
N ILE A 172 7.47 14.53 -6.76
CA ILE A 172 6.33 13.82 -7.31
C ILE A 172 5.09 14.14 -6.49
N HIS A 173 3.92 14.02 -7.13
CA HIS A 173 2.65 14.11 -6.44
C HIS A 173 2.27 12.77 -5.82
N LEU A 174 1.51 12.83 -4.72
CA LEU A 174 0.91 11.67 -4.09
C LEU A 174 -0.07 11.00 -5.07
N ASP A 175 0.15 9.72 -5.36
CA ASP A 175 -0.82 8.91 -6.11
C ASP A 175 -1.98 8.51 -5.19
N THR A 176 -3.15 9.11 -5.40
CA THR A 176 -4.35 8.87 -4.60
C THR A 176 -4.87 7.44 -4.70
N HIS A 177 -4.51 6.69 -5.76
CA HIS A 177 -4.87 5.27 -5.85
C HIS A 177 -4.16 4.43 -4.79
N LEU A 178 -3.00 4.88 -4.28
CA LEU A 178 -2.27 4.23 -3.19
C LEU A 178 -2.87 4.51 -1.81
N LEU A 179 -3.93 5.32 -1.70
CA LEU A 179 -4.66 5.48 -0.43
C LEU A 179 -5.66 4.35 -0.20
N GLN A 180 -5.96 3.55 -1.23
CA GLN A 180 -6.80 2.37 -1.10
C GLN A 180 -5.93 1.17 -0.67
N SER A 181 -6.30 0.54 0.44
CA SER A 181 -5.58 -0.63 0.92
C SER A 181 -5.71 -1.80 -0.05
N TYR A 182 -4.60 -2.49 -0.32
CA TYR A 182 -4.60 -3.76 -1.04
C TYR A 182 -5.14 -4.92 -0.22
N PHE A 183 -5.11 -4.81 1.11
CA PHE A 183 -5.54 -5.84 2.04
C PHE A 183 -6.56 -5.28 3.02
N ARG A 184 -7.60 -6.05 3.31
CA ARG A 184 -8.55 -5.68 4.35
C ARG A 184 -7.81 -5.69 5.70
N ASP A 185 -8.04 -4.65 6.52
CA ASP A 185 -7.52 -4.53 7.89
C ASP A 185 -5.99 -4.66 8.02
N ASP A 186 -5.22 -4.11 7.06
CA ASP A 186 -3.75 -4.17 7.06
C ASP A 186 -3.15 -3.46 8.29
N PRO A 187 -2.51 -4.19 9.23
CA PRO A 187 -1.94 -3.62 10.44
C PRO A 187 -0.83 -2.61 10.16
N LEU A 188 -0.12 -2.74 9.03
CA LEU A 188 0.94 -1.80 8.66
C LEU A 188 0.39 -0.43 8.27
N LEU A 189 -0.85 -0.33 7.80
CA LEU A 189 -1.46 0.96 7.50
C LEU A 189 -1.81 1.73 8.76
N GLN A 190 -2.35 1.03 9.77
CA GLN A 190 -2.59 1.63 11.09
C GLN A 190 -1.27 2.10 11.71
N PHE A 191 -0.25 1.24 11.68
CA PHE A 191 1.09 1.60 12.12
C PHE A 191 1.62 2.86 11.40
N ALA A 192 1.57 2.88 10.07
CA ALA A 192 2.07 4.01 9.29
C ALA A 192 1.30 5.31 9.56
N ALA A 193 0.01 5.23 9.88
CA ALA A 193 -0.81 6.37 10.25
C ALA A 193 -0.43 6.93 11.64
N ASP A 194 -0.25 6.06 12.62
CA ASP A 194 -0.15 6.44 14.04
C ASP A 194 1.28 6.71 14.51
N TYR A 195 2.28 6.06 13.92
CA TYR A 195 3.64 5.98 14.48
C TYR A 195 4.36 7.34 14.65
N PHE A 196 3.91 8.41 13.98
CA PHE A 196 4.48 9.76 14.09
C PHE A 196 3.53 10.80 14.69
N ILE A 197 2.40 10.38 15.26
CA ILE A 197 1.46 11.30 15.90
C ILE A 197 2.00 11.74 17.29
N GLU A 198 2.98 11.04 17.85
CA GLU A 198 3.61 11.35 19.13
C GLU A 198 4.85 12.26 19.03
N GLU A 199 4.72 13.45 18.44
CA GLU A 199 5.63 14.57 18.78
C GLU A 199 4.78 15.85 18.91
N ASP A 200 4.86 16.48 20.09
CA ASP A 200 4.32 17.79 20.52
C ASP A 200 2.87 17.87 21.07
N TRP A 201 2.74 17.51 22.35
CA TRP A 201 2.06 18.35 23.35
C TRP A 201 2.92 18.41 24.63
N VAL A 202 4.02 19.16 24.58
CA VAL A 202 4.69 19.62 25.80
C VAL A 202 4.45 21.13 25.88
N ASP A 203 3.60 21.51 26.84
CA ASP A 203 3.19 22.89 27.16
C ASP A 203 4.36 23.84 27.46
#